data_AF-A0A9E5K1E7-F1
#
_entry.id   AF-A0A9E5K1E7-F1
#
_cell.length_a   1.000
_cell.length_b   1.000
_cell.length_c   1.000
_cell.angle_alpha   90.00
_cell.angle_beta   90.00
_cell.angle_gamma   90.00
#
_symmetry.space_group_name_H-M   'P 1'
#
loop_
_entity.id
_entity.type
_entity.pdbx_description
1 polymer ?
#
loop_
_entity_poly.entity_id
_entity_poly.type
_entity_poly.pdbx_seq_one_letter_code
_entity_poly.pdbx_strand_id
1 'polypeptide(L)'
;MVMVFASVAPSALSGADLPVSVMIDSPFNDPIVSRAAVQRLLDAGIGVAVMREVSAREESATTVAGDDDVTSAINEALGDSFGTLQTTSWDAPVSGVAARITLGSQFAALARDDSQ
;
A
#
# COMPACT_ATOMS: atom_id res chain seq x y z
N MET A 1 -26.18 12.96 25.38
CA MET A 1 -25.02 12.20 24.90
C MET A 1 -25.45 11.41 23.68
N VAL A 2 -24.79 11.61 22.54
CA VAL A 2 -25.02 10.78 21.35
C VAL A 2 -23.85 9.82 21.28
N MET A 3 -24.13 8.53 21.48
CA MET A 3 -23.17 7.46 21.26
C MET A 3 -23.38 6.98 19.82
N VAL A 4 -22.36 7.17 18.97
CA VAL A 4 -22.39 6.68 17.59
C VAL A 4 -21.56 5.40 17.54
N PHE A 5 -22.20 4.28 17.24
CA PHE A 5 -21.53 3.03 16.89
C PHE A 5 -21.60 2.86 15.38
N ALA A 6 -20.45 2.89 14.71
CA ALA A 6 -20.35 2.44 13.33
C ALA A 6 -19.92 0.97 13.33
N SER A 7 -20.84 0.06 13.03
CA SER A 7 -20.53 -1.34 12.76
C SER A 7 -20.29 -1.50 11.26
N VAL A 8 -19.05 -1.74 10.85
CA VAL A 8 -18.74 -2.15 9.47
C VAL A 8 -18.86 -3.67 9.37
N ALA A 9 -19.90 -4.15 8.68
CA ALA A 9 -20.05 -5.57 8.37
C ALA A 9 -19.08 -5.95 7.24
N PRO A 10 -18.34 -7.07 7.33
CA PRO A 10 -17.39 -7.51 6.29
C PRO A 10 -18.03 -7.79 4.92
N SER A 11 -19.36 -7.96 4.87
CA SER A 11 -20.09 -8.43 3.68
C SER A 11 -20.48 -7.36 2.66
N ALA A 12 -20.02 -6.12 2.79
CA ALA A 12 -20.35 -5.04 1.84
C ALA A 12 -19.32 -4.88 0.69
N LEU A 13 -18.23 -5.66 0.66
CA LEU A 13 -17.30 -5.66 -0.47
C LEU A 13 -17.85 -6.53 -1.62
N SER A 14 -18.75 -5.95 -2.41
CA SER A 14 -19.11 -6.48 -3.72
C SER A 14 -19.11 -5.36 -4.73
N GLY A 15 -18.03 -5.25 -5.50
CA GLY A 15 -17.99 -4.55 -6.78
C GLY A 15 -17.69 -3.04 -6.72
N ALA A 16 -16.52 -2.70 -7.27
CA ALA A 16 -16.23 -1.42 -7.94
C ALA A 16 -16.50 -0.12 -7.15
N ASP A 17 -15.93 0.02 -5.95
CA ASP A 17 -15.57 1.30 -5.32
C ASP A 17 -14.74 0.96 -4.07
N LEU A 18 -13.42 0.85 -4.19
CA LEU A 18 -12.58 0.36 -3.08
C LEU A 18 -11.82 1.52 -2.41
N PRO A 19 -12.33 2.09 -1.30
CA PRO A 19 -11.47 2.75 -0.33
C PRO A 19 -10.73 1.67 0.48
N VAL A 20 -9.81 0.95 -0.16
CA VAL A 20 -8.92 -0.02 0.51
C VAL A 20 -7.86 0.72 1.30
N SER A 21 -7.59 0.26 2.52
CA SER A 21 -6.53 0.82 3.36
C SER A 21 -5.34 -0.14 3.40
N VAL A 22 -4.15 0.34 3.07
CA VAL A 22 -2.93 -0.47 3.03
C VAL A 22 -1.95 -0.09 4.13
N MET A 23 -1.10 -1.03 4.51
CA MET A 23 0.06 -0.80 5.33
C MET A 23 1.29 -0.65 4.44
N ILE A 24 2.07 0.40 4.65
CA ILE A 24 3.32 0.63 3.93
C ILE A 24 4.50 0.31 4.83
N ASP A 25 5.43 -0.49 4.31
CA ASP A 25 6.73 -0.74 4.91
C ASP A 25 7.83 -0.22 4.01
N SER A 26 8.63 0.70 4.54
CA SER A 26 9.79 1.29 3.87
C SER A 26 11.08 0.72 4.48
N PRO A 27 11.96 0.09 3.67
CA PRO A 27 13.29 -0.30 4.11
C PRO A 27 14.32 0.83 4.07
N PHE A 28 13.96 2.03 3.59
CA PHE A 28 14.93 3.05 3.17
C PHE A 28 15.21 4.13 4.21
N ASN A 29 14.35 4.31 5.23
CA ASN A 29 14.46 5.40 6.21
C ASN A 29 14.66 6.78 5.56
N ASP A 30 13.93 7.03 4.46
CA ASP A 30 14.07 8.20 3.60
C ASP A 30 12.72 8.93 3.49
N PRO A 31 12.59 10.15 4.05
CA PRO A 31 11.31 10.87 4.09
C PRO A 31 10.80 11.27 2.70
N ILE A 32 11.67 11.40 1.69
CA ILE A 32 11.25 11.69 0.31
C ILE A 32 10.51 10.48 -0.25
N VAL A 33 11.11 9.29 -0.11
CA VAL A 33 10.52 8.03 -0.54
C VAL A 33 9.19 7.77 0.18
N SER A 34 9.17 7.95 1.50
CA SER A 34 7.99 7.69 2.32
C SER A 34 6.83 8.61 1.98
N ARG A 35 7.09 9.92 1.82
CA ARG A 35 6.08 10.89 1.38
C ARG A 35 5.55 10.56 0.00
N ALA A 36 6.44 10.24 -0.94
CA ALA A 36 6.05 9.98 -2.32
C ALA A 36 5.20 8.71 -2.46
N ALA A 37 5.44 7.70 -1.61
CA ALA A 37 4.63 6.48 -1.57
C ALA A 37 3.20 6.80 -1.12
N VAL A 38 3.06 7.54 -0.01
CA VAL A 38 1.76 7.95 0.51
C VAL A 38 0.99 8.79 -0.50
N GLN A 39 1.64 9.77 -1.14
CA GLN A 39 1.00 10.62 -2.14
C GLN A 39 0.44 9.80 -3.31
N ARG A 40 1.26 8.94 -3.93
CA ARG A 40 0.81 8.13 -5.07
C ARG A 40 -0.31 7.16 -4.72
N LEU A 41 -0.30 6.59 -3.51
CA LEU A 41 -1.40 5.75 -3.05
C LEU A 41 -2.70 6.56 -2.94
N LEU A 42 -2.64 7.75 -2.34
CA LEU A 42 -3.80 8.63 -2.22
C LEU A 42 -4.30 9.12 -3.59
N ASP A 43 -3.40 9.44 -4.52
CA ASP A 43 -3.75 9.81 -5.90
C ASP A 43 -4.42 8.66 -6.66
N ALA A 44 -4.05 7.41 -6.35
CA ALA A 44 -4.69 6.19 -6.86
C ALA A 44 -6.00 5.84 -6.13
N GLY A 45 -6.47 6.67 -5.19
CA GLY A 45 -7.68 6.41 -4.39
C GLY A 45 -7.50 5.35 -3.30
N ILE A 46 -6.27 4.95 -3.01
CA ILE A 46 -5.93 3.93 -2.01
C ILE A 46 -5.59 4.63 -0.68
N GLY A 47 -6.30 4.27 0.38
CA GLY A 47 -6.04 4.77 1.72
C GLY A 47 -4.78 4.16 2.33
N VAL A 48 -4.12 4.90 3.22
CA VAL A 48 -2.96 4.43 3.98
C VAL A 48 -3.35 4.32 5.46
N ALA A 49 -3.39 3.08 5.99
CA ALA A 49 -3.70 2.84 7.39
C ALA A 49 -2.52 3.22 8.28
N VAL A 50 -1.32 2.81 7.87
CA VAL A 50 -0.09 3.01 8.62
C VAL A 50 1.10 2.95 7.68
N MET A 51 2.12 3.75 7.98
CA MET A 51 3.43 3.67 7.36
C MET A 51 4.48 3.38 8.42
N ARG A 52 5.39 2.45 8.12
CA ARG A 52 6.45 2.02 9.03
C ARG A 52 7.79 2.00 8.29
N GLU A 53 8.82 2.46 8.97
CA GLU A 53 10.19 2.18 8.56
C GLU A 53 10.59 0.83 9.17
N VAL A 54 11.09 -0.08 8.33
CA VAL A 54 11.43 -1.45 8.73
C VAL A 54 12.86 -1.77 8.35
N SER A 55 13.56 -2.54 9.18
CA SER A 55 14.85 -3.11 8.80
C SER A 55 14.61 -4.37 7.98
N ALA A 56 14.32 -4.20 6.70
CA ALA A 56 14.15 -5.30 5.74
C ALA A 56 15.22 -5.21 4.63
N ARG A 57 15.44 -6.32 3.93
CA ARG A 57 16.28 -6.32 2.74
C ARG A 57 15.62 -5.46 1.67
N GLU A 58 16.39 -4.55 1.08
CA GLU A 58 15.95 -3.78 -0.08
C GLU A 58 15.87 -4.70 -1.30
N GLU A 59 14.65 -4.98 -1.73
CA GLU A 59 14.39 -5.70 -2.98
C GLU A 59 14.20 -4.69 -4.11
N SER A 60 14.45 -5.10 -5.36
CA SER A 60 14.30 -4.19 -6.50
C SER A 60 12.85 -3.82 -6.76
N ALA A 61 11.95 -4.80 -6.70
CA ALA A 61 10.52 -4.62 -6.95
C ALA A 61 9.77 -4.28 -5.66
N THR A 62 8.72 -3.47 -5.78
CA THR A 62 7.78 -3.24 -4.68
C THR A 62 6.90 -4.46 -4.54
N THR A 63 6.76 -4.98 -3.32
CA THR A 63 5.97 -6.18 -3.05
C THR A 63 4.63 -5.83 -2.43
N VAL A 64 3.54 -6.35 -2.99
CA VAL A 64 2.18 -6.22 -2.47
C VAL A 64 1.75 -7.57 -1.93
N ALA A 65 1.61 -7.68 -0.61
CA ALA A 65 1.13 -8.88 0.06
C ALA A 65 -0.34 -8.73 0.46
N GLY A 66 -1.19 -9.66 0.04
CA GLY A 66 -2.62 -9.66 0.36
C GLY A 66 -3.37 -10.80 -0.34
N ASP A 67 -4.70 -10.75 -0.33
CA ASP A 67 -5.54 -11.65 -1.13
C ASP A 67 -5.33 -11.40 -2.64
N ASP A 68 -5.49 -12.44 -3.47
CA ASP A 68 -5.26 -12.36 -4.93
C ASP A 68 -6.09 -11.26 -5.62
N ASP A 69 -7.37 -11.14 -5.28
CA ASP A 69 -8.25 -10.10 -5.86
C ASP A 69 -7.78 -8.69 -5.48
N VAL A 70 -7.38 -8.49 -4.22
CA VAL A 70 -6.91 -7.20 -3.69
C VAL A 70 -5.56 -6.83 -4.29
N THR A 71 -4.62 -7.78 -4.32
CA THR A 71 -3.27 -7.55 -4.85
C THR A 71 -3.30 -7.29 -6.36
N SER A 72 -4.19 -7.96 -7.09
CA SER A 72 -4.38 -7.72 -8.52
C SER A 72 -4.95 -6.32 -8.79
N ALA A 73 -5.97 -5.90 -8.03
CA ALA A 73 -6.54 -4.55 -8.14
C ALA A 73 -5.53 -3.45 -7.79
N ILE A 74 -4.74 -3.64 -6.73
CA ILE A 74 -3.67 -2.71 -6.35
C ILE A 74 -2.58 -2.65 -7.43
N ASN A 75 -2.23 -3.79 -8.03
CA ASN A 75 -1.22 -3.84 -9.08
C ASN A 75 -1.68 -3.06 -10.33
N GLU A 76 -2.93 -3.25 -10.75
CA GLU A 76 -3.53 -2.49 -11.85
C GLU A 76 -3.56 -0.97 -11.56
N ALA A 77 -3.87 -0.58 -10.33
CA ALA A 77 -3.93 0.83 -9.94
C ALA A 77 -2.55 1.50 -9.82
N LEU A 78 -1.50 0.75 -9.49
CA LEU A 78 -0.19 1.30 -9.12
C LEU A 78 0.95 1.02 -10.09
N GLY A 79 0.76 0.13 -11.08
CA GLY A 79 1.82 -0.38 -11.95
C GLY A 79 2.72 0.69 -12.57
N ASP A 80 2.15 1.77 -13.09
CA ASP A 80 2.92 2.86 -13.70
C ASP A 80 3.64 3.76 -12.67
N SER A 81 3.14 3.83 -11.44
CA SER A 81 3.61 4.78 -10.42
C SER A 81 4.64 4.18 -9.45
N PHE A 82 4.66 2.86 -9.30
CA PHE A 82 5.50 2.14 -8.35
C PHE A 82 6.63 1.32 -8.98
N GLY A 83 6.76 1.36 -10.31
CA GLY A 83 7.70 0.52 -11.05
C GLY A 83 7.27 -0.94 -11.04
N THR A 84 8.23 -1.87 -11.04
CA THR A 84 7.89 -3.30 -11.03
C THR A 84 7.20 -3.68 -9.72
N LEU A 85 5.98 -4.21 -9.82
CA LEU A 85 5.21 -4.76 -8.71
C LEU A 85 5.28 -6.29 -8.71
N GLN A 86 5.46 -6.86 -7.52
CA GLN A 86 5.32 -8.29 -7.27
C GLN A 86 4.19 -8.53 -6.27
N THR A 87 3.37 -9.54 -6.52
CA THR A 87 2.29 -9.93 -5.60
C THR A 87 2.69 -11.17 -4.81
N THR A 88 2.26 -11.25 -3.56
CA THR A 88 2.50 -12.42 -2.71
C THR A 88 1.37 -12.60 -1.70
N SER A 89 1.28 -13.79 -1.10
CA SER A 89 0.32 -14.09 -0.04
C SER A 89 0.73 -13.37 1.26
N TRP A 90 -0.25 -12.90 2.03
CA TRP A 90 0.02 -12.25 3.32
C TRP A 90 -0.17 -13.22 4.50
N ASP A 91 0.95 -13.63 5.11
CA ASP A 91 0.97 -14.61 6.21
C ASP A 91 0.29 -14.13 7.50
N ALA A 92 0.36 -12.82 7.79
CA ALA A 92 -0.17 -12.23 9.03
C ALA A 92 -0.97 -10.95 8.75
N PRO A 93 -2.22 -11.07 8.26
CA PRO A 93 -3.06 -9.93 7.94
C PRO A 93 -3.47 -9.16 9.19
N VAL A 94 -3.57 -7.83 9.04
CA VAL A 94 -3.98 -6.93 10.12
C VAL A 94 -5.43 -6.53 9.91
N SER A 95 -6.27 -6.68 10.93
CA SER A 95 -7.69 -6.29 10.86
C SER A 95 -7.83 -4.82 10.44
N GLY A 96 -8.63 -4.57 9.41
CA GLY A 96 -8.84 -3.22 8.85
C GLY A 96 -7.78 -2.77 7.84
N VAL A 97 -6.81 -3.63 7.50
CA VAL A 97 -5.82 -3.39 6.44
C VAL A 97 -5.98 -4.45 5.36
N ALA A 98 -6.16 -4.01 4.12
CA ALA A 98 -6.43 -4.89 2.98
C ALA A 98 -5.16 -5.53 2.41
N ALA A 99 -4.03 -4.82 2.44
CA ALA A 99 -2.76 -5.32 1.94
C ALA A 99 -1.57 -4.65 2.63
N ARG A 100 -0.42 -5.30 2.54
CA ARG A 100 0.88 -4.77 2.94
C ARG A 100 1.72 -4.49 1.71
N ILE A 101 2.20 -3.25 1.56
CA ILE A 101 3.10 -2.83 0.49
C ILE A 101 4.49 -2.64 1.09
N THR A 102 5.47 -3.38 0.60
CA THR A 102 6.89 -3.21 0.95
C THR A 102 7.59 -2.53 -0.21
N LEU A 103 8.14 -1.34 0.02
CA LEU A 103 8.71 -0.50 -1.04
C LEU A 103 10.01 -1.11 -1.59
N GLY A 104 10.12 -1.13 -2.92
CA GLY A 104 11.31 -1.58 -3.64
C GLY A 104 12.24 -0.43 -4.03
N SER A 105 13.49 -0.76 -4.38
CA SER A 105 14.51 0.25 -4.72
C SER A 105 14.25 0.95 -6.05
N GLN A 106 13.52 0.32 -6.99
CA GLN A 106 13.05 0.99 -8.20
C GLN A 106 12.10 2.14 -7.87
N PHE A 107 11.14 1.90 -6.97
CA PHE A 107 10.24 2.94 -6.50
C PHE A 107 11.01 4.07 -5.80
N ALA A 108 11.95 3.73 -4.91
CA ALA A 108 12.76 4.72 -4.22
C ALA A 108 13.57 5.59 -5.18
N ALA A 109 14.09 5.02 -6.27
CA ALA A 109 14.77 5.78 -7.32
C ALA A 109 13.83 6.76 -8.03
N LEU A 110 12.65 6.32 -8.45
CA LEU A 110 11.61 7.18 -9.06
C LEU A 110 11.22 8.33 -8.13
N ALA A 111 10.96 8.04 -6.86
CA ALA A 111 10.56 9.03 -5.87
C ALA A 111 11.63 10.12 -5.64
N ARG A 112 12.91 9.76 -5.78
CA ARG A 112 14.03 10.71 -5.64
C ARG A 112 14.23 11.56 -6.89
N ASP A 113 14.02 10.98 -8.06
CA ASP A 113 14.13 11.69 -9.34
C ASP A 113 13.09 12.82 -9.44
N ASP A 114 11.83 12.52 -9.07
CA ASP A 114 10.72 13.50 -9.06
C ASP A 114 10.90 14.66 -8.05
N SER A 115 11.84 14.52 -7.12
CA SER A 115 12.10 15.53 -6.07
C SER A 115 13.17 16.56 -6.45
N GLN A 116 13.82 16.38 -7.60
CA GLN A 116 14.83 17.29 -8.14
C GLN A 116 14.19 18.39 -9.02
#